data_AF-A0A319CEH6-F1
#
_entry.id   AF-A0A319CEH6-F1
#
_cell.length_a   1.000
_cell.length_b   1.000
_cell.length_c   1.000
_cell.angle_alpha   90.00
_cell.angle_beta   90.00
_cell.angle_gamma   90.00
#
_symmetry.space_group_name_H-M   'P 1'
#
loop_
_entity.id
_entity.type
_entity.pdbx_description
1 polymer ?
#
loop_
_entity_poly.entity_id
_entity_poly.type
_entity_poly.pdbx_seq_one_letter_code
_entity_poly.pdbx_strand_id
1 'polypeptide(L)'
;MPTLSGIYTSLTGQTLAIDEHCHLRVIHGDQPKTKLRADAEFWLCEDDGKIGKFGSPKKVTLHFEGQNYHIWVEPRGFSDGAYEFGLIPIEPDGQYSNQFLALNAAGDQFEILPSWSEAAKFRCVE
;
A
#
# COMPACT_ATOMS: atom_id res chain seq x y z
N MET A 1 -8.83 -10.41 13.20
CA MET A 1 -8.57 -8.97 13.00
C MET A 1 -7.68 -8.86 11.77
N PRO A 2 -7.90 -7.91 10.84
CA PRO A 2 -6.99 -7.73 9.71
C PRO A 2 -5.59 -7.39 10.21
N THR A 3 -4.57 -8.06 9.68
CA THR A 3 -3.20 -7.60 9.84
C THR A 3 -2.96 -6.41 8.92
N LEU A 4 -2.40 -5.34 9.47
CA LEU A 4 -2.01 -4.13 8.76
C LEU A 4 -0.48 -3.98 8.68
N SER A 5 0.27 -5.05 8.95
CA SER A 5 1.74 -5.09 8.98
C SER A 5 2.20 -6.36 8.26
N GLY A 6 2.85 -6.23 7.11
CA GLY A 6 3.14 -7.39 6.28
C GLY A 6 3.59 -7.03 4.87
N ILE A 7 3.50 -8.02 4.00
CA ILE A 7 3.71 -7.90 2.57
C ILE A 7 2.38 -7.61 1.91
N TYR A 8 2.31 -6.48 1.21
CA TYR A 8 1.12 -6.10 0.46
C TYR A 8 1.20 -6.67 -0.95
N THR A 9 0.21 -7.45 -1.35
CA THR A 9 0.16 -8.10 -2.66
C THR A 9 -1.16 -7.83 -3.37
N SER A 10 -1.13 -7.55 -4.67
CA SER A 10 -2.34 -7.53 -5.49
C SER A 10 -2.96 -8.92 -5.59
N LEU A 11 -4.24 -9.00 -5.98
CA LEU A 11 -4.89 -10.31 -6.22
C LEU A 11 -4.26 -11.10 -7.37
N THR A 12 -3.60 -10.41 -8.29
CA THR A 12 -2.85 -11.01 -9.41
C THR A 12 -1.42 -11.40 -9.02
N GLY A 13 -1.02 -11.23 -7.75
CA GLY A 13 0.21 -11.76 -7.18
C GLY A 13 1.44 -10.83 -7.25
N GLN A 14 1.27 -9.58 -7.67
CA GLN A 14 2.37 -8.61 -7.63
C GLN A 14 2.53 -8.03 -6.24
N THR A 15 3.77 -7.78 -5.84
CA THR A 15 4.11 -7.35 -4.48
C THR A 15 4.49 -5.89 -4.46
N LEU A 16 4.01 -5.17 -3.44
CA LEU A 16 4.45 -3.82 -3.14
C LEU A 16 5.75 -3.86 -2.34
N ALA A 17 6.69 -3.02 -2.72
CA ALA A 17 7.95 -2.82 -2.04
C ALA A 17 8.29 -1.33 -1.98
N ILE A 18 9.37 -1.00 -1.27
CA ILE A 18 9.92 0.35 -1.24
C ILE A 18 11.38 0.35 -1.68
N ASP A 19 11.80 1.43 -2.33
CA ASP A 19 13.22 1.69 -2.59
C ASP A 19 13.92 2.31 -1.36
N GLU A 20 15.23 2.58 -1.48
CA GLU A 20 16.07 3.13 -0.41
C GLU A 20 15.64 4.54 0.06
N HIS A 21 14.77 5.21 -0.68
CA HIS A 21 14.20 6.51 -0.31
C HIS A 21 12.81 6.40 0.31
N CYS A 22 12.29 5.18 0.49
CA CYS A 22 10.92 4.85 0.87
C CYS A 22 9.88 5.19 -0.20
N HIS A 23 10.26 5.16 -1.49
CA HIS A 23 9.27 5.29 -2.56
C HIS A 23 8.61 3.95 -2.86
N LEU A 24 7.28 3.94 -2.96
CA LEU A 24 6.50 2.76 -3.30
C LEU A 24 6.79 2.30 -4.73
N ARG A 25 6.99 1.00 -4.91
CA ARG A 25 7.25 0.32 -6.19
C ARG A 25 6.50 -1.00 -6.26
N VAL A 26 6.27 -1.49 -7.46
CA VAL A 26 5.84 -2.86 -7.71
C VAL A 26 7.07 -3.72 -8.00
N ILE A 27 7.11 -4.92 -7.43
CA ILE A 27 8.14 -5.93 -7.74
C ILE A 27 7.47 -7.24 -8.18
N HIS A 28 8.20 -8.00 -9.00
CA HIS A 28 7.74 -9.24 -9.61
C HIS A 28 8.62 -10.41 -9.19
N GLY A 29 8.04 -11.42 -8.53
CA GLY A 29 8.72 -12.68 -8.20
C GLY A 29 9.78 -12.61 -7.10
N ASP A 30 10.32 -11.44 -6.80
CA ASP A 30 11.26 -11.22 -5.70
C ASP A 30 10.54 -11.01 -4.37
N GLN A 31 11.18 -11.46 -3.27
CA GLN A 31 10.71 -11.09 -1.94
C GLN A 31 11.11 -9.66 -1.61
N PRO A 32 10.18 -8.84 -1.09
CA PRO A 32 10.52 -7.50 -0.63
C PRO A 32 11.49 -7.58 0.54
N LYS A 33 12.46 -6.66 0.55
CA LYS A 33 13.48 -6.60 1.61
C LYS A 33 12.91 -6.15 2.96
N THR A 34 11.83 -5.36 2.91
CA THR A 34 11.20 -4.76 4.09
C THR A 34 9.69 -4.95 4.03
N LYS A 35 9.07 -5.21 5.18
CA LYS A 35 7.62 -5.23 5.32
C LYS A 35 7.07 -3.81 5.33
N LEU A 36 5.80 -3.66 5.01
CA LEU A 36 5.07 -2.40 5.15
C LEU A 36 4.08 -2.52 6.29
N ARG A 37 3.70 -1.38 6.86
CA ARG A 37 2.61 -1.34 7.84
C ARG A 37 1.79 -0.07 7.77
N ALA A 38 0.53 -0.14 8.16
CA ALA A 38 -0.23 1.05 8.51
C ALA A 38 0.22 1.56 9.88
N ASP A 39 0.50 2.85 10.02
CA ASP A 39 0.74 3.48 11.32
C ASP A 39 -0.57 3.72 12.10
N ALA A 40 -0.48 4.39 13.25
CA ALA A 40 -1.65 4.67 14.10
C ALA A 40 -2.69 5.59 13.44
N GLU A 41 -2.31 6.31 12.39
CA GLU A 41 -3.18 7.17 11.58
C GLU A 41 -3.54 6.50 10.24
N PHE A 42 -3.27 5.20 10.08
CA PHE A 42 -3.51 4.43 8.86
C PHE A 42 -2.67 4.82 7.64
N TRP A 43 -1.58 5.58 7.81
CA TRP A 43 -0.63 5.81 6.71
C TRP A 43 0.23 4.58 6.48
N LEU A 44 0.39 4.20 5.21
CA LEU A 44 1.33 3.16 4.81
C LEU A 44 2.76 3.65 5.06
N CYS A 45 3.51 2.86 5.81
CA CYS A 45 4.86 3.16 6.24
C CYS A 45 5.77 1.94 6.03
N GLU A 46 7.07 2.20 5.99
CA GLU A 46 8.08 1.17 6.20
C GLU A 46 7.92 0.58 7.62
N ASP A 47 7.82 -0.75 7.72
CA ASP A 47 7.80 -1.42 9.01
C ASP A 47 9.21 -1.46 9.62
N ASP A 48 9.40 -0.67 10.68
CA ASP A 48 10.68 -0.58 11.41
C ASP A 48 10.88 -1.72 12.43
N GLY A 49 9.97 -2.69 12.49
CA GLY A 49 10.00 -3.84 13.39
C GLY A 49 9.73 -3.50 14.87
N LYS A 50 9.36 -2.25 15.19
CA LYS A 50 9.08 -1.80 16.56
C LYS A 50 7.60 -1.49 16.73
N ILE A 51 7.04 -1.80 17.89
CA ILE A 51 5.59 -1.72 18.13
C ILE A 51 5.25 -0.52 19.04
N GLY A 52 4.13 0.14 18.75
CA GLY A 52 3.55 1.20 19.57
C GLY A 52 4.49 2.38 19.75
N LYS A 53 4.62 2.88 20.99
CA LYS A 53 5.44 4.06 21.33
C LYS A 53 6.94 3.93 21.03
N PHE A 54 7.42 2.73 20.70
CA PHE A 54 8.83 2.49 20.41
C PHE A 54 9.13 2.54 18.91
N GLY A 55 8.11 2.48 18.06
CA GLY A 55 8.22 2.63 16.62
C GLY A 55 8.08 4.08 16.18
N SER A 56 8.78 4.41 15.11
CA SER A 56 8.64 5.67 14.39
C SER A 56 8.74 5.36 12.90
N PRO A 57 7.76 4.61 12.35
CA PRO A 57 7.84 4.12 10.99
C PRO A 57 7.78 5.29 10.01
N LYS A 58 8.57 5.22 8.94
CA LYS A 58 8.63 6.29 7.95
C LYS A 58 7.52 6.10 6.92
N LYS A 59 6.73 7.15 6.69
CA LYS A 59 5.68 7.15 5.66
C LYS A 59 6.27 6.84 4.30
N VAL A 60 5.59 5.95 3.58
CA VAL A 60 5.89 5.68 2.19
C VAL A 60 5.42 6.85 1.34
N THR A 61 6.14 7.11 0.26
CA THR A 61 5.75 8.09 -0.76
C THR A 61 5.57 7.39 -2.10
N LEU A 62 4.44 7.61 -2.77
CA LEU A 62 4.27 7.25 -4.17
C LEU A 62 4.64 8.45 -5.04
N HIS A 63 5.53 8.27 -6.00
CA HIS A 63 5.76 9.24 -7.06
C HIS A 63 5.01 8.81 -8.31
N PHE A 64 4.00 9.58 -8.71
CA PHE A 64 3.12 9.26 -9.84
C PHE A 64 2.78 10.54 -10.61
N GLU A 65 2.96 10.51 -11.93
CA GLU A 65 2.69 11.65 -12.83
C GLU A 65 3.32 12.99 -12.39
N GLY A 66 4.52 12.94 -11.81
CA GLY A 66 5.25 14.12 -11.34
C GLY A 66 4.79 14.65 -9.97
N GLN A 67 3.83 13.99 -9.34
CA GLN A 67 3.28 14.34 -8.03
C GLN A 67 3.68 13.30 -6.97
N ASN A 68 3.80 13.75 -5.72
CA ASN A 68 4.04 12.88 -4.57
C ASN A 68 2.75 12.66 -3.78
N TYR A 69 2.54 11.43 -3.33
CA TYR A 69 1.40 11.03 -2.52
C TYR A 69 1.84 10.25 -1.29
N HIS A 70 1.16 10.45 -0.17
CA HIS A 70 1.11 9.49 0.93
C HIS A 70 -0.03 8.50 0.67
N ILE A 71 0.08 7.29 1.21
CA ILE A 71 -0.90 6.24 0.96
C ILE A 71 -1.67 5.96 2.26
N TRP A 72 -2.98 6.17 2.24
CA TRP A 72 -3.88 5.78 3.31
C TRP A 72 -4.34 4.33 3.10
N VAL A 73 -4.32 3.52 4.16
CA VAL A 73 -4.70 2.11 4.13
C VAL A 73 -6.09 1.92 4.72
N GLU A 74 -7.01 1.36 3.95
CA GLU A 74 -8.39 1.12 4.40
C GLU A 74 -8.78 -0.35 4.21
N PRO A 75 -9.30 -1.06 5.24
CA PRO A 75 -9.96 -2.35 5.05
C PRO A 75 -11.26 -2.16 4.26
N ARG A 76 -11.43 -2.86 3.13
CA ARG A 76 -12.55 -2.64 2.19
C ARG A 76 -13.37 -3.89 1.93
N GLY A 77 -12.79 -5.08 2.06
CA GLY A 77 -13.47 -6.33 1.76
C GLY A 77 -12.84 -7.54 2.41
N PHE A 78 -13.42 -8.70 2.09
CA PHE A 78 -12.97 -9.99 2.55
C PHE A 78 -13.36 -11.05 1.52
N SER A 79 -12.39 -11.83 1.06
CA SER A 79 -12.56 -12.90 0.08
C SER A 79 -11.51 -13.99 0.30
N ASP A 80 -11.82 -15.23 -0.06
CA ASP A 80 -10.93 -16.39 0.07
C ASP A 80 -10.25 -16.54 1.45
N GLY A 81 -10.94 -16.14 2.52
CA GLY A 81 -10.41 -16.22 3.88
C GLY A 81 -9.43 -15.10 4.27
N ALA A 82 -9.24 -14.09 3.42
CA ALA A 82 -8.31 -12.97 3.65
C ALA A 82 -9.00 -11.61 3.54
N TYR A 83 -8.52 -10.64 4.32
CA TYR A 83 -8.97 -9.25 4.23
C TYR A 83 -8.35 -8.56 3.01
N GLU A 84 -9.15 -7.72 2.36
CA GLU A 84 -8.76 -6.90 1.22
C GLU A 84 -8.72 -5.42 1.64
N PHE A 85 -7.71 -4.72 1.15
CA PHE A 85 -7.43 -3.33 1.46
C PHE A 85 -7.51 -2.48 0.20
N GLY A 86 -8.08 -1.30 0.35
CA GLY A 86 -7.91 -0.18 -0.57
C GLY A 86 -6.71 0.65 -0.12
N LEU A 87 -5.91 1.08 -1.09
CA LEU A 87 -4.81 2.01 -0.88
C LEU A 87 -5.19 3.34 -1.53
N ILE A 88 -5.33 4.40 -0.75
CA ILE A 88 -5.81 5.71 -1.23
C ILE A 88 -4.62 6.68 -1.30
N PRO A 89 -4.17 7.08 -2.49
CA PRO A 89 -3.14 8.10 -2.63
C PRO A 89 -3.72 9.48 -2.28
N ILE A 90 -3.03 10.19 -1.39
CA ILE A 90 -3.40 11.53 -0.90
C ILE A 90 -2.18 12.42 -1.01
N GLU A 91 -2.32 13.58 -1.65
CA GLU A 91 -1.25 14.58 -1.69
C GLU A 91 -0.88 15.05 -0.27
N PRO A 92 0.36 15.54 -0.01
CA PRO A 92 0.79 15.93 1.34
C PRO A 92 -0.15 16.86 2.11
N ASP A 93 -0.85 17.74 1.39
CA ASP A 93 -1.86 18.66 1.92
C ASP A 93 -3.26 18.42 1.30
N GLY A 94 -3.42 17.27 0.65
CA GLY A 94 -4.63 16.87 -0.04
C GLY A 94 -5.72 16.39 0.91
N GLN A 95 -6.95 16.42 0.42
CA GLN A 95 -8.07 15.76 1.10
C GLN A 95 -8.20 14.31 0.62
N TYR A 96 -8.81 13.48 1.46
CA TYR A 96 -9.22 12.14 1.07
C TYR A 96 -10.06 12.19 -0.21
N SER A 97 -9.63 11.48 -1.25
CA SER A 97 -10.21 11.56 -2.60
C SER A 97 -11.14 10.41 -2.95
N ASN A 98 -11.18 9.35 -2.13
CA ASN A 98 -11.83 8.07 -2.44
C ASN A 98 -11.40 7.49 -3.81
N GLN A 99 -10.20 7.85 -4.27
CA GLN A 99 -9.53 7.24 -5.41
C GLN A 99 -8.59 6.16 -4.90
N PHE A 100 -8.32 5.16 -5.71
CA PHE A 100 -7.57 3.99 -5.29
C PHE A 100 -6.34 3.81 -6.16
N LEU A 101 -5.20 3.61 -5.50
CA LEU A 101 -4.02 3.07 -6.13
C LEU A 101 -4.36 1.66 -6.62
N ALA A 102 -4.04 1.39 -7.88
CA ALA A 102 -4.27 0.13 -8.54
C ALA A 102 -3.04 -0.26 -9.37
N LEU A 103 -3.05 -1.47 -9.90
CA LEU A 103 -2.10 -1.89 -10.92
C LEU A 103 -2.78 -1.87 -12.29
N ASN A 104 -2.05 -1.41 -13.31
CA ASN A 104 -2.49 -1.50 -14.70
C ASN A 104 -2.76 -2.96 -15.12
N ALA A 105 -3.32 -3.16 -16.32
CA ALA A 105 -3.66 -4.49 -16.82
C ALA A 105 -2.46 -5.47 -16.93
N ALA A 106 -1.24 -4.95 -17.11
CA ALA A 106 -0.02 -5.76 -17.14
C ALA A 106 0.50 -6.11 -15.74
N GLY A 107 0.02 -5.43 -14.69
CA GLY A 107 0.42 -5.59 -13.31
C GLY A 107 1.77 -4.96 -12.97
N ASP A 108 2.38 -4.19 -13.86
CA ASP A 108 3.77 -3.70 -13.73
C ASP A 108 3.89 -2.21 -13.38
N GLN A 109 2.80 -1.46 -13.52
CA GLN A 109 2.77 -0.03 -13.22
C GLN A 109 1.56 0.32 -12.37
N PHE A 110 1.73 1.37 -11.58
CA PHE A 110 0.63 1.97 -10.83
C PHE A 110 -0.30 2.76 -11.75
N GLU A 111 -1.57 2.78 -11.38
CA GLU A 111 -2.57 3.72 -11.87
C GLU A 111 -3.44 4.19 -10.70
N ILE A 112 -4.16 5.29 -10.87
CA ILE A 112 -5.11 5.80 -9.87
C ILE A 112 -6.52 5.70 -10.46
N LEU A 113 -7.36 4.90 -9.82
CA LEU A 113 -8.72 4.64 -10.27
C LEU A 113 -9.75 5.42 -9.44
N PRO A 114 -10.86 5.88 -10.06
CA PRO A 114 -11.93 6.62 -9.36
C PRO A 114 -12.83 5.71 -8.50
N SER A 115 -12.65 4.39 -8.57
CA SER A 115 -13.45 3.43 -7.82
C SER A 115 -12.62 2.20 -7.43
N TRP A 116 -13.03 1.56 -6.34
CA TRP A 116 -12.40 0.33 -5.86
C TRP A 116 -12.83 -0.84 -6.73
N SER A 117 -11.87 -1.41 -7.48
CA SER A 117 -12.05 -2.51 -8.44
C SER A 117 -11.05 -3.64 -8.16
N GLU A 118 -11.13 -4.74 -8.89
CA GLU A 118 -10.18 -5.88 -8.75
C GLU A 118 -8.70 -5.44 -8.84
N ALA A 119 -8.39 -4.50 -9.73
CA ALA A 119 -7.03 -3.96 -9.90
C ALA A 119 -6.53 -3.16 -8.69
N ALA A 120 -7.44 -2.65 -7.86
CA ALA A 120 -7.18 -1.85 -6.67
C ALA A 120 -7.29 -2.65 -5.35
N LYS A 121 -7.39 -3.98 -5.45
CA LYS A 121 -7.46 -4.87 -4.29
C LYS A 121 -6.08 -5.36 -3.91
N PHE A 122 -5.69 -5.07 -2.67
CA PHE A 122 -4.47 -5.59 -2.06
C PHE A 122 -4.80 -6.45 -0.85
N ARG A 123 -4.00 -7.48 -0.61
CA ARG A 123 -4.00 -8.27 0.63
C ARG A 123 -2.71 -7.97 1.38
N CYS A 124 -2.76 -8.04 2.70
CA CYS A 124 -1.59 -7.93 3.57
C CYS A 124 -1.34 -9.31 4.20
N VAL A 125 -0.18 -9.89 3.95
CA VAL A 125 0.23 -11.22 4.47
C VAL A 125 1.49 -11.10 5.31
N GLU A 126 1.58 -11.81 6.43
CA GLU A 126 2.78 -11.81 7.29
C GLU A 126 3.91 -12.68 6.75
#